data_AF-A0A2M9MS59-F1
#
_entry.id   AF-A0A2M9MS59-F1
#
_cell.length_a   1.000
_cell.length_b   1.000
_cell.length_c   1.000
_cell.angle_alpha   90.00
_cell.angle_beta   90.00
_cell.angle_gamma   90.00
#
_symmetry.space_group_name_H-M   'P 1'
#
loop_
_entity.id
_entity.type
_entity.pdbx_description
1 polymer ?
#
loop_
_entity_poly.entity_id
_entity_poly.type
_entity_poly.pdbx_seq_one_letter_code
_entity_poly.pdbx_strand_id
1 'polypeptide(L)'
;MEREEIVIACGNLGIANDFNVFVFGDHTQFSVDSEGRVAVGGNATYVDYGIGDRLEVSTARADLIVQGNIDITRGANFSGNTIIYPTSTIINYTMTNNNGVTGQPLRGTPILILLWPSVN
;
A
#
# COMPACT_ATOMS: atom_id res chain seq x y z
N MET A 1 -10.26 45.46 -13.12
CA MET A 1 -10.93 44.15 -13.22
C MET A 1 -9.94 43.15 -12.66
N GLU A 2 -9.97 42.97 -11.36
CA GLU A 2 -9.20 41.92 -10.69
C GLU A 2 -9.76 40.60 -11.21
N ARG A 3 -8.95 39.82 -11.90
CA ARG A 3 -9.34 38.46 -12.25
C ARG A 3 -9.17 37.66 -10.97
N GLU A 4 -10.30 37.32 -10.35
CA GLU A 4 -10.37 36.28 -9.34
C GLU A 4 -9.71 35.03 -9.93
N GLU A 5 -8.62 34.58 -9.32
CA GLU A 5 -8.10 33.24 -9.55
C GLU A 5 -9.20 32.26 -9.15
N ILE A 6 -9.72 31.54 -10.14
CA ILE A 6 -10.46 30.31 -9.85
C ILE A 6 -9.43 29.33 -9.28
N VAL A 7 -9.37 29.26 -7.96
CA VAL A 7 -8.61 28.26 -7.24
C VAL A 7 -9.34 26.92 -7.43
N ILE A 8 -9.02 26.18 -8.50
CA ILE A 8 -9.32 24.74 -8.54
C ILE A 8 -8.28 24.05 -7.67
N ALA A 9 -8.44 24.13 -6.36
CA ALA A 9 -7.73 23.25 -5.42
C ALA A 9 -8.70 22.17 -4.93
N CYS A 10 -9.18 21.34 -5.85
CA CYS A 10 -9.85 20.09 -5.52
C CYS A 10 -9.45 19.06 -6.57
N GLY A 11 -8.70 18.02 -6.16
CA GLY A 11 -8.61 16.79 -6.95
C GLY A 11 -7.22 16.25 -7.28
N ASN A 12 -6.12 16.80 -6.77
CA ASN A 12 -4.82 16.15 -6.89
C ASN A 12 -4.29 15.73 -5.52
N LEU A 13 -4.44 14.45 -5.17
CA LEU A 13 -3.87 13.85 -3.95
C LEU A 13 -2.39 13.47 -4.11
N GLY A 14 -1.74 13.96 -5.18
CA GLY A 14 -0.38 13.59 -5.56
C GLY A 14 -0.29 12.10 -5.84
N ILE A 15 0.72 11.46 -5.26
CA ILE A 15 0.94 10.01 -5.42
C ILE A 15 -0.18 9.15 -4.82
N ALA A 16 -0.98 9.68 -3.88
CA ALA A 16 -2.09 8.94 -3.30
C ALA A 16 -3.24 8.70 -4.30
N ASN A 17 -3.30 9.43 -5.42
CA ASN A 17 -4.30 9.19 -6.47
C ASN A 17 -4.20 7.79 -7.09
N ASP A 18 -3.04 7.14 -7.01
CA ASP A 18 -2.82 5.81 -7.57
C ASP A 18 -3.30 4.68 -6.65
N PHE A 19 -3.86 5.01 -5.47
CA PHE A 19 -4.20 4.07 -4.42
C PHE A 19 -5.68 4.11 -4.07
N ASN A 20 -6.27 2.94 -3.83
CA ASN A 20 -7.60 2.82 -3.25
C ASN A 20 -7.55 3.16 -1.75
N VAL A 21 -6.46 2.79 -1.09
CA VAL A 21 -6.23 3.05 0.34
C VAL A 21 -4.83 3.62 0.51
N PHE A 22 -4.76 4.80 1.10
CA PHE A 22 -3.50 5.48 1.41
C PHE A 22 -3.57 6.00 2.85
N VAL A 23 -2.83 5.37 3.75
CA VAL A 23 -2.89 5.62 5.20
C VAL A 23 -1.52 6.01 5.72
N PHE A 24 -1.42 7.10 6.48
CA PHE A 24 -0.15 7.53 7.08
C PHE A 24 0.23 6.74 8.33
N GLY A 25 -0.75 6.29 9.11
CA GLY A 25 -0.56 5.52 10.33
C GLY A 25 -0.71 4.01 10.12
N ASP A 26 -1.01 3.31 11.21
CA ASP A 26 -1.30 1.88 11.20
C ASP A 26 -2.61 1.59 10.45
N HIS A 27 -2.70 0.41 9.82
CA HIS A 27 -3.89 -0.03 9.12
C HIS A 27 -4.24 -1.48 9.48
N THR A 28 -5.47 -1.68 9.94
CA THR A 28 -5.97 -2.97 10.39
C THR A 28 -7.27 -3.29 9.67
N GLN A 29 -7.35 -4.48 9.07
CA GLN A 29 -8.52 -4.95 8.31
C GLN A 29 -8.76 -6.45 8.52
N PHE A 30 -10.03 -6.86 8.48
CA PHE A 30 -10.46 -8.24 8.68
C PHE A 30 -11.59 -8.61 7.72
N SER A 31 -11.39 -9.66 6.91
CA SER A 31 -12.44 -10.24 6.04
C SER A 31 -13.10 -9.24 5.09
N VAL A 32 -12.30 -8.34 4.51
CA VAL A 32 -12.73 -7.34 3.53
C VAL A 32 -11.74 -7.30 2.37
N ASP A 33 -12.02 -6.48 1.36
CA ASP A 33 -11.19 -6.30 0.19
C ASP A 33 -10.99 -4.82 -0.17
N SER A 34 -9.89 -4.53 -0.84
CA SER A 34 -9.65 -3.27 -1.53
C SER A 34 -9.19 -3.59 -2.94
N GLU A 35 -10.03 -3.20 -3.89
CA GLU A 35 -9.92 -3.66 -5.28
C GLU A 35 -8.73 -3.06 -6.03
N GLY A 36 -8.17 -1.98 -5.48
CA GLY A 36 -6.97 -1.31 -5.98
C GLY A 36 -5.76 -1.42 -5.05
N ARG A 37 -4.82 -0.50 -5.22
CA ARG A 37 -3.54 -0.49 -4.49
C ARG A 37 -3.71 0.04 -3.06
N VAL A 38 -2.91 -0.46 -2.14
CA VAL A 38 -2.90 -0.11 -0.71
C VAL A 38 -1.50 0.34 -0.28
N ALA A 39 -1.42 1.50 0.37
CA ALA A 39 -0.20 2.05 0.97
C ALA A 39 -0.43 2.37 2.45
N VAL A 40 0.49 1.90 3.30
CA VAL A 40 0.44 2.06 4.76
C VAL A 40 1.77 2.64 5.27
N GLY A 41 1.72 3.78 5.93
CA GLY A 41 2.88 4.46 6.53
C GLY A 41 3.28 3.88 7.90
N GLY A 42 2.33 3.28 8.62
CA GLY A 42 2.58 2.54 9.87
C GLY A 42 2.64 1.03 9.66
N ASN A 43 2.25 0.29 10.69
CA ASN A 43 2.15 -1.17 10.70
C ASN A 43 0.88 -1.64 9.99
N ALA A 44 0.94 -2.80 9.35
CA ALA A 44 -0.21 -3.46 8.74
C ALA A 44 -0.56 -4.75 9.47
N THR A 45 -1.81 -4.85 9.95
CA THR A 45 -2.34 -6.06 10.62
C THR A 45 -3.58 -6.55 9.88
N TYR A 46 -3.46 -7.65 9.15
CA TYR A 46 -4.53 -8.14 8.28
C TYR A 46 -4.90 -9.59 8.53
N VAL A 47 -6.19 -9.89 8.43
CA VAL A 47 -6.71 -11.27 8.32
C VAL A 47 -7.71 -11.34 7.18
N ASP A 48 -7.51 -12.25 6.23
CA ASP A 48 -8.42 -12.40 5.06
C ASP A 48 -8.65 -11.11 4.28
N TYR A 49 -7.60 -10.31 4.08
CA TYR A 49 -7.69 -9.06 3.33
C TYR A 49 -7.32 -9.29 1.86
N GLY A 50 -8.23 -8.90 0.94
CA GLY A 50 -8.00 -8.92 -0.50
C GLY A 50 -7.45 -7.60 -1.02
N ILE A 51 -6.44 -7.63 -1.90
CA ILE A 51 -5.80 -6.44 -2.46
C ILE A 51 -5.64 -6.59 -3.97
N GLY A 52 -6.16 -5.61 -4.73
CA GLY A 52 -5.84 -5.44 -6.15
C GLY A 52 -6.54 -6.39 -7.10
N ASP A 53 -7.70 -6.96 -6.75
CA ASP A 53 -8.42 -7.93 -7.60
C ASP A 53 -8.96 -7.34 -8.92
N ARG A 54 -9.12 -6.01 -8.99
CA ARG A 54 -9.51 -5.28 -10.21
C ARG A 54 -8.34 -4.66 -10.97
N LEU A 55 -7.10 -4.93 -10.55
CA LEU A 55 -5.91 -4.45 -11.24
C LEU A 55 -5.41 -5.47 -12.26
N GLU A 56 -4.80 -5.01 -13.35
CA GLU A 56 -4.05 -5.88 -14.25
C GLU A 56 -2.84 -6.50 -13.55
N VAL A 57 -2.60 -7.79 -13.79
CA VAL A 57 -1.45 -8.51 -13.23
C VAL A 57 -0.15 -7.87 -13.69
N SER A 58 0.75 -7.65 -12.74
CA SER A 58 2.04 -7.02 -12.95
C SER A 58 3.10 -7.65 -12.05
N THR A 59 4.25 -7.98 -12.63
CA THR A 59 5.43 -8.49 -11.90
C THR A 59 6.32 -7.37 -11.34
N ALA A 60 6.09 -6.11 -11.72
CA ALA A 60 6.94 -4.97 -11.34
C ALA A 60 6.27 -4.03 -10.31
N ARG A 61 5.00 -3.69 -10.50
CA ARG A 61 4.22 -2.80 -9.62
C ARG A 61 3.96 -3.44 -8.25
N ALA A 62 4.01 -2.63 -7.20
CA ALA A 62 3.57 -3.02 -5.87
C ALA A 62 2.13 -2.55 -5.61
N ASP A 63 1.29 -3.47 -5.18
CA ASP A 63 -0.13 -3.22 -4.89
C ASP A 63 -0.40 -3.22 -3.38
N LEU A 64 0.50 -3.80 -2.58
CA LEU A 64 0.58 -3.55 -1.14
C LEU A 64 1.96 -2.97 -0.81
N ILE A 65 1.99 -1.79 -0.19
CA ILE A 65 3.21 -1.11 0.23
C ILE A 65 3.07 -0.79 1.72
N VAL A 66 3.98 -1.31 2.55
CA VAL A 66 3.95 -1.07 4.00
C VAL A 66 5.30 -0.55 4.49
N GLN A 67 5.28 0.58 5.17
CA GLN A 67 6.47 1.20 5.74
C GLN A 67 6.84 0.61 7.11
N GLY A 68 5.85 0.28 7.94
CA GLY A 68 6.05 -0.34 9.26
C GLY A 68 6.18 -1.87 9.22
N ASN A 69 5.91 -2.51 10.35
CA ASN A 69 5.93 -3.97 10.49
C ASN A 69 4.65 -4.58 9.90
N ILE A 70 4.72 -5.87 9.55
CA ILE A 70 3.56 -6.61 9.03
C ILE A 70 3.23 -7.81 9.90
N ASP A 71 1.94 -8.00 10.15
CA ASP A 71 1.33 -9.21 10.69
C ASP A 71 0.11 -9.56 9.82
N ILE A 72 0.34 -10.39 8.80
CA ILE A 72 -0.64 -10.66 7.76
C ILE A 72 -0.93 -12.16 7.70
N THR A 73 -2.18 -12.51 7.99
CA THR A 73 -2.66 -13.89 8.02
C THR A 73 -3.69 -14.12 6.91
N ARG A 74 -3.40 -15.03 5.97
CA ARG A 74 -4.27 -15.34 4.81
C ARG A 74 -4.56 -14.08 3.96
N GLY A 75 -5.57 -14.15 3.10
CA GLY A 75 -5.84 -13.14 2.09
C GLY A 75 -4.97 -13.29 0.84
N ALA A 76 -5.15 -12.37 -0.10
CA ALA A 76 -4.46 -12.39 -1.39
C ALA A 76 -4.14 -10.98 -1.88
N ASN A 77 -2.91 -10.81 -2.36
CA ASN A 77 -2.54 -9.74 -3.29
C ASN A 77 -2.63 -10.32 -4.70
N PHE A 78 -3.67 -9.93 -5.43
CA PHE A 78 -4.09 -10.61 -6.65
C PHE A 78 -3.20 -10.28 -7.85
N SER A 79 -2.71 -9.04 -7.93
CA SER A 79 -2.17 -8.52 -9.19
C SER A 79 -0.79 -7.91 -9.10
N GLY A 80 -0.26 -7.63 -7.92
CA GLY A 80 1.02 -6.94 -7.77
C GLY A 80 1.93 -7.57 -6.74
N ASN A 81 3.04 -6.87 -6.52
CA ASN A 81 3.96 -7.19 -5.45
C ASN A 81 3.46 -6.63 -4.10
N THR A 82 3.90 -7.27 -3.02
CA THR A 82 3.90 -6.73 -1.67
C THR A 82 5.31 -6.25 -1.35
N ILE A 83 5.46 -4.96 -1.05
CA ILE A 83 6.74 -4.34 -0.67
C ILE A 83 6.68 -3.87 0.79
N ILE A 84 7.72 -4.19 1.55
CA ILE A 84 7.95 -3.67 2.90
C ILE A 84 9.26 -2.87 2.97
N TYR A 85 9.33 -1.94 3.93
CA TYR A 85 10.56 -1.19 4.20
C TYR A 85 11.73 -2.12 4.55
N PRO A 86 12.98 -1.78 4.17
CA PRO A 86 14.13 -2.66 4.40
C PRO A 86 14.30 -3.09 5.86
N THR A 87 13.93 -2.24 6.82
CA THR A 87 14.05 -2.52 8.26
C THR A 87 12.76 -3.04 8.92
N SER A 88 11.68 -3.28 8.16
CA SER A 88 10.42 -3.82 8.72
C SER A 88 10.61 -5.23 9.28
N THR A 89 10.00 -5.49 10.43
CA THR A 89 9.84 -6.84 10.99
C THR A 89 8.64 -7.52 10.34
N ILE A 90 8.83 -8.76 9.90
CA ILE A 90 7.72 -9.64 9.48
C ILE A 90 7.36 -10.49 10.70
N ILE A 91 6.25 -10.18 11.34
CA ILE A 91 5.73 -10.94 12.49
C ILE A 91 5.07 -12.22 11.97
N ASN A 92 4.20 -12.06 10.97
CA ASN A 92 3.62 -13.16 10.21
C ASN A 92 3.35 -12.70 8.77
N TYR A 93 3.45 -13.63 7.82
CA TYR A 93 3.05 -13.38 6.43
C TYR A 93 2.64 -14.67 5.73
N THR A 94 1.33 -14.88 5.61
CA THR A 94 0.75 -16.02 4.87
C THR A 94 -0.19 -15.60 3.73
N MET A 95 -0.19 -14.32 3.37
CA MET A 95 -0.91 -13.80 2.20
C MET A 95 -0.32 -14.37 0.90
N THR A 96 -1.20 -14.80 -0.01
CA THR A 96 -0.77 -15.28 -1.33
C THR A 96 -0.51 -14.09 -2.26
N ASN A 97 0.54 -14.15 -3.08
CA ASN A 97 0.81 -13.14 -4.11
C ASN A 97 0.72 -13.83 -5.48
N ASN A 98 -0.30 -13.49 -6.26
CA ASN A 98 -0.69 -14.27 -7.45
C ASN A 98 -0.02 -13.79 -8.74
N ASN A 99 0.91 -12.84 -8.67
CA ASN A 99 1.59 -12.26 -9.83
C ASN A 99 2.80 -13.06 -10.34
N GLY A 100 3.10 -14.21 -9.73
CA GLY A 100 4.18 -15.10 -10.16
C GLY A 100 5.59 -14.68 -9.72
N VAL A 101 5.73 -13.60 -8.94
CA VAL A 101 7.02 -13.20 -8.34
C VAL A 101 7.25 -13.97 -7.05
N THR A 102 8.40 -14.63 -6.94
CA THR A 102 8.78 -15.43 -5.77
C THR A 102 9.44 -14.58 -4.68
N GLY A 103 9.48 -15.09 -3.44
CA GLY A 103 10.19 -14.45 -2.33
C GLY A 103 9.48 -13.25 -1.70
N GLN A 104 8.17 -13.13 -1.87
CA GLN A 104 7.38 -12.05 -1.28
C GLN A 104 7.11 -12.28 0.22
N PRO A 105 7.04 -11.20 1.04
CA PRO A 105 7.08 -9.80 0.65
C PRO A 105 8.51 -9.36 0.28
N LEU A 106 8.62 -8.51 -0.73
CA LEU A 106 9.91 -7.97 -1.17
C LEU A 106 10.34 -6.83 -0.27
N ARG A 107 11.64 -6.72 0.00
CA ARG A 107 12.21 -5.56 0.70
C ARG A 107 12.63 -4.51 -0.33
N GLY A 108 12.11 -3.30 -0.18
CA GLY A 108 12.43 -2.18 -1.06
C GLY A 108 12.08 -0.87 -0.39
N THR A 109 12.67 0.24 -0.86
CA THR A 109 12.28 1.58 -0.39
C THR A 109 10.84 1.86 -0.81
N PRO A 110 9.89 1.96 0.14
CA PRO A 110 8.53 2.40 -0.11
C PRO A 110 8.53 3.83 -0.62
N ILE A 111 7.37 4.25 -1.09
CA ILE A 111 7.14 5.59 -1.63
C ILE A 111 7.61 6.66 -0.64
N LEU A 112 8.44 7.59 -1.12
CA LEU A 112 9.12 8.63 -0.34
C LEU A 112 8.19 9.45 0.59
N ILE A 113 6.91 9.59 0.25
CA ILE A 113 5.96 10.37 1.08
C ILE A 113 5.38 9.60 2.27
N LEU A 114 5.57 8.27 2.36
CA LEU A 114 5.27 7.50 3.57
C LEU A 114 6.33 7.71 4.67
N LEU A 115 7.38 8.48 4.39
CA LEU A 115 8.49 8.77 5.31
C LEU A 115 8.34 10.09 6.09
N TRP A 116 7.21 10.81 5.96
CA TRP A 116 7.05 12.14 6.57
C TRP A 116 6.09 12.20 7.79
N PRO A 117 6.50 12.81 8.93
CA PRO A 117 7.83 13.29 9.30
C PRO A 117 8.46 12.41 10.39
N SER A 118 9.48 11.62 10.02
CA SER A 118 10.58 11.33 10.96
C SER A 118 11.70 12.38 10.85
N VAL A 119 11.35 13.59 10.41
CA VAL A 119 12.22 14.78 10.34
C VAL A 119 11.52 15.95 11.03
N ASN A 120 11.44 15.83 12.36
CA ASN A 120 11.89 16.82 13.36
C ASN A 120 11.56 16.30 14.76
#